data_AF-A0AA51U8M5-F1
#
_entry.id   AF-A0AA51U8M5-F1
#
_cell.length_a   1.000
_cell.length_b   1.000
_cell.length_c   1.000
_cell.angle_alpha   90.00
_cell.angle_beta   90.00
_cell.angle_gamma   90.00
#
_symmetry.space_group_name_H-M   'P 1'
#
loop_
_entity.id
_entity.type
_entity.pdbx_description
1 polymer ?
#
loop_
_entity_poly.entity_id
_entity_poly.type
_entity_poly.pdbx_seq_one_letter_code
_entity_poly.pdbx_strand_id
1 'polypeptide(L)' 'MPPRYEKRRSGDGTWKVVDADNGWVVTMDGVPLDDLEENEAEEAAGLLDAGEMTPDAPHAPPPAD' A
#
# COMPACT_ATOMS: atom_id res chain seq x y z
N MET A 1 -2.03 18.25 -3.33
CA MET A 1 -1.83 17.59 -2.03
C MET A 1 -0.70 16.59 -2.22
N PRO A 2 0.15 16.31 -1.20
CA PRO A 2 1.06 15.17 -1.29
C PRO A 2 0.25 13.89 -1.49
N PRO A 3 0.79 12.88 -2.21
CA PRO A 3 0.13 11.59 -2.34
C PRO A 3 -0.03 10.95 -0.97
N ARG A 4 -1.18 10.32 -0.74
CA ARG A 4 -1.46 9.56 0.48
C ARG A 4 -0.79 8.19 0.43
N TYR A 5 -0.58 7.63 -0.75
CA TYR A 5 -0.04 6.28 -0.90
C TYR A 5 1.30 6.33 -1.62
N GLU A 6 2.25 5.55 -1.14
CA GLU A 6 3.62 5.55 -1.64
C GLU A 6 4.09 4.12 -1.89
N LYS A 7 4.85 3.92 -2.97
CA LYS A 7 5.55 2.65 -3.20
C LYS A 7 6.85 2.61 -2.40
N ARG A 8 7.13 1.48 -1.77
CA ARG A 8 8.35 1.25 -1.00
C ARG A 8 9.00 -0.06 -1.40
N ARG A 9 10.32 -0.04 -1.57
CA ARG A 9 11.09 -1.24 -1.87
C ARG A 9 11.26 -2.10 -0.61
N SER A 10 10.98 -3.39 -0.73
CA SER A 10 11.25 -4.41 0.29
C SER A 10 12.67 -4.96 0.19
N GLY A 11 13.14 -5.61 1.25
CA GLY A 11 14.50 -6.17 1.32
C GLY A 11 14.76 -7.27 0.30
N ASP A 12 13.71 -7.99 -0.09
CA ASP A 12 13.75 -9.09 -1.06
C ASP A 12 13.75 -8.62 -2.53
N GLY A 13 13.74 -7.30 -2.76
CA GLY A 13 13.80 -6.70 -4.09
C GLY A 13 12.44 -6.41 -4.73
N THR A 14 11.35 -6.89 -4.13
CA THR A 14 9.97 -6.56 -4.50
C THR A 14 9.53 -5.22 -3.93
N TRP A 15 8.36 -4.74 -4.35
CA TRP A 15 7.77 -3.47 -3.94
C TRP A 15 6.46 -3.68 -3.20
N LYS A 16 6.11 -2.72 -2.35
CA LYS A 16 4.84 -2.70 -1.61
C LYS A 16 4.27 -1.31 -1.60
N VAL A 17 2.95 -1.20 -1.53
CA VAL A 17 2.25 0.08 -1.38
C VAL A 17 1.96 0.31 0.10
N VAL A 18 2.36 1.47 0.62
CA VAL A 18 2.11 1.87 1.99
C VAL A 18 1.30 3.17 2.04
N ASP A 19 0.47 3.32 3.06
CA ASP A 19 -0.13 4.61 3.39
C ASP A 19 0.95 5.49 4.05
N ALA A 20 1.13 6.70 3.53
CA ALA A 20 2.19 7.62 3.92
C ALA A 20 1.96 8.22 5.32
N ASP A 21 0.72 8.26 5.81
CA ASP A 21 0.39 8.82 7.12
C ASP A 21 0.81 7.87 8.26
N ASN A 22 0.67 6.56 8.07
CA ASN A 22 0.95 5.55 9.10
C ASN A 22 2.10 4.57 8.76
N GLY A 23 2.53 4.53 7.50
CA GLY A 23 3.55 3.62 6.97
C GLY A 23 3.11 2.15 6.84
N TRP A 24 1.81 1.87 6.93
CA TRP A 24 1.27 0.50 6.88
C TRP A 24 1.03 0.06 5.44
N VAL A 25 1.19 -1.25 5.21
CA VAL A 25 0.92 -1.84 3.90
C VAL A 25 -0.57 -1.74 3.60
N VAL A 26 -0.88 -1.20 2.42
CA VAL A 26 -2.25 -1.10 1.95
C VAL A 26 -2.76 -2.50 1.64
N THR A 27 -4.01 -2.78 2.02
CA THR A 27 -4.68 -4.05 1.73
C THR A 27 -5.83 -3.78 0.77
N MET A 28 -6.07 -4.69 -0.18
CA MET A 28 -7.17 -4.65 -1.13
C MET A 28 -7.86 -6.01 -1.14
N ASP A 29 -9.17 -6.05 -0.88
CA ASP A 29 -9.95 -7.29 -0.84
C ASP A 29 -9.32 -8.35 0.10
N GLY A 30 -8.79 -7.90 1.24
CA GLY A 30 -8.05 -8.74 2.20
C GLY A 30 -6.67 -9.23 1.74
N VAL A 31 -6.19 -8.82 0.56
CA VAL A 31 -4.85 -9.12 0.05
C VAL A 31 -3.93 -7.91 0.25
N PRO A 32 -2.82 -8.04 0.99
CA PRO A 32 -1.86 -6.95 1.13
C PRO A 32 -1.17 -6.66 -0.22
N LEU A 33 -1.01 -5.38 -0.54
CA LEU A 33 -0.27 -4.89 -1.70
C LEU A 33 1.23 -4.93 -1.41
N ASP A 34 1.73 -6.14 -1.16
CA ASP A 34 3.14 -6.46 -1.04
C ASP A 34 3.57 -7.49 -2.08
N ASP A 35 4.88 -7.65 -2.22
CA ASP A 35 5.51 -8.52 -3.22
C ASP A 35 5.22 -8.15 -4.69
N LEU A 36 4.96 -6.87 -4.95
CA LEU A 36 4.64 -6.35 -6.28
C LEU A 36 5.91 -6.03 -7.08
N GLU A 37 5.78 -5.99 -8.41
CA GLU A 37 6.78 -5.39 -9.28
C GLU A 37 6.78 -3.85 -9.15
N GLU A 38 7.88 -3.19 -9.55
CA GLU A 38 8.01 -1.73 -9.41
C GLU A 38 6.91 -0.96 -10.14
N ASN A 39 6.58 -1.40 -11.36
CA ASN A 39 5.53 -0.80 -12.18
C ASN A 39 4.15 -1.04 -11.56
N GLU A 40 3.89 -2.26 -11.09
CA GLU A 40 2.61 -2.63 -10.49
C GLU A 40 2.35 -1.86 -9.19
N ALA A 41 3.37 -1.68 -8.35
CA ALA A 41 3.29 -0.85 -7.15
C ALA A 41 3.11 0.65 -7.46
N GLU A 42 3.69 1.14 -8.57
CA GLU A 42 3.51 2.53 -9.02
C GLU A 42 2.09 2.78 -9.50
N GLU A 43 1.55 1.89 -10.33
CA GLU A 43 0.17 1.97 -10.82
C GLU A 43 -0.82 1.87 -9.66
N ALA A 44 -0.64 0.91 -8.75
CA ALA A 44 -1.51 0.75 -7.60
C ALA A 44 -1.53 1.99 -6.69
N ALA A 45 -0.36 2.57 -6.36
CA ALA A 45 -0.28 3.80 -5.59
C ALA A 45 -0.99 4.97 -6.31
N GLY A 46 -0.77 5.11 -7.62
CA GLY A 46 -1.42 6.14 -8.43
C GLY A 46 -2.95 6.00 -8.47
N LEU A 47 -3.47 4.78 -8.63
CA LEU A 47 -4.91 4.51 -8.65
C LEU A 47 -5.57 4.75 -7.28
N LEU A 48 -4.87 4.44 -6.19
CA LEU A 48 -5.34 4.73 -4.83
C LEU A 48 -5.40 6.24 -4.56
N ASP A 49 -4.39 7.00 -5.00
CA ASP A 49 -4.39 8.47 -4.89
C ASP A 49 -5.42 9.14 -5.79
N ALA A 50 -5.70 8.54 -6.97
CA ALA A 50 -6.77 8.99 -7.86
C ALA A 50 -8.18 8.64 -7.33
N GLY A 51 -8.29 7.77 -6.32
CA GLY A 51 -9.56 7.27 -5.79
C GLY A 51 -10.25 6.26 -6.72
N GLU A 52 -9.52 5.70 -7.69
CA GLU A 52 -10.01 4.63 -8.57
C GLU A 52 -9.93 3.25 -7.90
N MET A 53 -9.01 3.10 -6.94
CA MET A 53 -8.96 1.98 -6.01
C MET A 53 -9.35 2.44 -4.61
N THR A 54 -10.10 1.60 -3.89
CA THR A 54 -10.46 1.84 -2.50
C THR A 54 -9.81 0.77 -1.64
N PRO A 55 -8.86 1.13 -0.76
CA PRO A 55 -8.23 0.15 0.10
C PRO A 55 -9.24 -0.40 1.10
N ASP A 56 -8.99 -1.62 1.56
CA ASP A 56 -9.64 -2.14 2.75
C ASP A 56 -9.43 -1.16 3.92
N ALA A 57 -10.38 -1.14 4.85
CA ALA A 57 -10.26 -0.29 6.04
C ALA A 57 -8.86 -0.50 6.66
N PRO A 58 -8.19 0.57 7.12
CA PRO A 58 -6.79 0.48 7.55
C PRO A 58 -6.67 -0.67 8.53
N HIS A 59 -5.88 -1.69 8.16
CA HIS A 59 -5.67 -2.86 8.99
C HIS A 59 -5.01 -2.37 10.27
N ALA A 60 -5.79 -2.13 11.32
CA ALA A 60 -5.26 -1.79 12.62
C ALA A 60 -4.22 -2.87 12.97
N PRO A 61 -3.05 -2.49 13.53
CA PRO A 61 -2.09 -3.48 13.97
C PRO A 61 -2.85 -4.47 14.85
N PRO A 62 -2.55 -5.78 14.75
CA PRO A 62 -3.15 -6.74 15.66
C PRO A 62 -2.93 -6.21 17.09
N PRO A 63 -3.94 -6.28 17.98
CA PRO A 63 -3.77 -5.84 19.35
C PRO A 63 -2.52 -6.54 19.91
N ALA A 64 -1.60 -5.77 20.47
CA ALA A 64 -0.46 -6.34 21.18
C ALA A 64 -1.00 -7.13 22.37
N ASP A 65 -0.76 -8.45 22.38
CA ASP A 65 -1.05 -9.35 23.50
C ASP A 65 -0.11 -9.06 24.68
#